data_AF-A0A352NQ64-F1
#
_entry.id   AF-A0A352NQ64-F1
#
_cell.length_a   1.000
_cell.length_b   1.000
_cell.length_c   1.000
_cell.angle_alpha   90.00
_cell.angle_beta   90.00
_cell.angle_gamma   90.00
#
_symmetry.space_group_name_H-M   'P 1'
#
loop_
_entity.id
_entity.type
_entity.pdbx_description
1 polymer ?
#
loop_
_entity_poly.entity_id
_entity_poly.type
_entity_poly.pdbx_seq_one_letter_code
_entity_poly.pdbx_strand_id
1 'polypeptide(L)'
;EINGFPVKVCEMLAPLEGSAYLARVAVHSPKSIIQAKKVIKKSFEVQMAGLGFSLVEVLSTCPTNWGLSPLEAVKWLENNMIPY
;
A
#
# COMPACT_ATOMS: atom_id res chain seq x y z
N GLU A 1 22.60 5.19 -2.77
CA GLU A 1 21.68 5.12 -1.62
C GLU A 1 22.01 3.88 -0.81
N ILE A 2 22.19 4.00 0.51
CA ILE A 2 22.47 2.85 1.39
C ILE A 2 21.22 2.00 1.68
N ASN A 3 20.03 2.56 1.45
CA ASN A 3 18.74 1.95 1.81
C ASN A 3 18.03 1.28 0.62
N GLY A 4 18.61 1.32 -0.58
CA GLY A 4 18.01 0.76 -1.80
C GLY A 4 16.71 1.45 -2.24
N PHE A 5 16.06 0.86 -3.24
CA PHE A 5 14.77 1.29 -3.76
C PHE A 5 13.61 0.69 -2.97
N PRO A 6 12.40 1.28 -3.04
CA PRO A 6 11.20 0.67 -2.46
C PRO A 6 11.00 -0.77 -2.92
N VAL A 7 10.76 -1.67 -1.96
CA VAL A 7 10.44 -3.07 -2.25
C VAL A 7 9.04 -3.14 -2.86
N LYS A 8 8.94 -3.66 -4.08
CA LYS A 8 7.70 -3.83 -4.81
C LYS A 8 6.99 -5.12 -4.40
N VAL A 9 6.41 -5.13 -3.19
CA VAL A 9 5.87 -6.35 -2.53
C VAL A 9 4.77 -6.99 -3.36
N CYS A 10 3.82 -6.21 -3.90
CA CYS A 10 2.74 -6.75 -4.72
C CYS A 10 3.27 -7.42 -5.98
N GLU A 11 4.23 -6.81 -6.67
CA GLU A 11 4.86 -7.33 -7.88
C GLU A 11 5.71 -8.57 -7.59
N MET A 12 6.38 -8.61 -6.43
CA MET A 12 7.16 -9.75 -5.98
C MET A 12 6.28 -10.97 -5.67
N LEU A 13 5.07 -10.75 -5.14
CA LEU A 13 4.12 -11.81 -4.79
C LEU A 13 3.19 -12.19 -5.95
N ALA A 14 3.02 -11.32 -6.95
CA ALA A 14 2.16 -11.55 -8.12
C ALA A 14 2.47 -12.85 -8.89
N PRO A 15 3.73 -13.26 -9.11
CA PRO A 15 4.02 -14.50 -9.84
C PRO A 15 3.85 -15.77 -8.98
N LEU A 16 3.62 -15.65 -7.68
CA LEU A 16 3.47 -16.82 -6.80
C LEU A 16 2.12 -17.49 -7.01
N GLU A 17 2.13 -18.82 -7.09
CA GLU A 17 0.90 -19.61 -7.16
C GLU A 17 0.03 -19.39 -5.91
N GLY A 18 -1.27 -19.22 -6.12
CA GLY A 18 -2.23 -18.96 -5.05
C GLY A 18 -2.40 -17.50 -4.66
N SER A 19 -1.63 -16.56 -5.23
CA SER A 19 -1.90 -15.11 -5.10
C SER A 19 -3.18 -14.72 -5.85
N ALA A 20 -4.27 -14.51 -5.13
CA ALA A 20 -5.58 -14.22 -5.70
C ALA A 20 -5.91 -12.73 -5.77
N TYR A 21 -5.41 -11.94 -4.82
CA TYR A 21 -5.66 -10.50 -4.80
C TYR A 21 -4.52 -9.73 -4.12
N LEU A 22 -3.81 -8.93 -4.88
CA LEU A 22 -2.74 -8.07 -4.41
C LEU A 22 -3.08 -6.64 -4.78
N ALA A 23 -3.01 -5.72 -3.81
CA ALA A 23 -3.28 -4.32 -4.06
C ALA A 23 -2.41 -3.42 -3.19
N ARG A 24 -2.01 -2.29 -3.76
CA ARG A 24 -1.32 -1.21 -3.06
C ARG A 24 -2.25 0.00 -2.97
N VAL A 25 -2.38 0.57 -1.78
CA VAL A 25 -3.20 1.76 -1.51
C VAL A 25 -2.43 2.72 -0.60
N ALA A 26 -2.98 3.92 -0.41
CA ALA A 26 -2.40 4.91 0.48
C ALA A 26 -3.47 5.54 1.39
N VAL A 27 -3.03 6.15 2.48
CA VAL A 27 -3.91 6.86 3.43
C VAL A 27 -3.53 8.33 3.64
N HIS A 28 -2.79 8.93 2.70
CA HIS A 28 -2.31 10.30 2.78
C HIS A 28 -3.39 11.37 2.50
N SER A 29 -4.54 11.00 1.94
CA SER A 29 -5.66 11.92 1.65
C SER A 29 -7.03 11.27 1.86
N PRO A 30 -8.10 12.05 2.04
CA PRO A 30 -9.46 11.51 2.19
C PRO A 30 -9.90 10.60 1.03
N LYS A 31 -9.52 10.95 -0.21
CA LYS A 31 -9.79 10.13 -1.41
C LYS A 31 -9.10 8.77 -1.30
N SER A 32 -7.82 8.77 -0.94
CA SER A 32 -7.02 7.56 -0.79
C SER A 32 -7.54 6.69 0.36
N ILE A 33 -7.98 7.28 1.47
CA ILE A 33 -8.61 6.56 2.61
C ILE A 33 -9.89 5.83 2.17
N ILE A 34 -10.76 6.50 1.40
CA ILE A 34 -11.98 5.86 0.88
C ILE A 34 -11.64 4.69 -0.04
N GLN A 35 -10.62 4.83 -0.89
CA GLN A 35 -10.13 3.74 -1.74
C GLN A 35 -9.56 2.59 -0.91
N ALA A 36 -8.74 2.88 0.10
CA ALA A 36 -8.16 1.88 1.00
C ALA A 36 -9.25 1.05 1.68
N LYS A 37 -10.31 1.70 2.20
CA LYS A 37 -11.46 1.00 2.79
C LYS A 37 -12.10 0.00 1.81
N LYS A 38 -12.29 0.40 0.55
CA LYS A 38 -12.90 -0.47 -0.48
C LYS A 38 -12.00 -1.66 -0.81
N VAL A 39 -10.69 -1.42 -0.94
CA VAL A 39 -9.69 -2.45 -1.28
C VAL A 39 -9.54 -3.46 -0.13
N ILE A 40 -9.48 -2.99 1.12
CA ILE A 40 -9.42 -3.86 2.30
C ILE A 40 -10.70 -4.71 2.41
N LYS A 41 -11.87 -4.13 2.17
CA LYS A 41 -13.12 -4.92 2.13
C LYS A 41 -13.04 -6.03 1.06
N LYS A 42 -12.56 -5.68 -0.14
CA LYS A 42 -12.44 -6.62 -1.25
C LYS A 42 -11.45 -7.75 -0.96
N SER A 43 -10.31 -7.49 -0.30
CA SER A 43 -9.36 -8.55 0.03
C SER A 43 -9.96 -9.59 0.98
N PHE A 44 -10.73 -9.15 1.98
CA PHE A 44 -11.46 -10.09 2.83
C PHE A 44 -12.53 -10.87 2.07
N GLU A 45 -13.30 -10.23 1.17
CA GLU A 45 -14.27 -10.92 0.33
C GLU A 45 -13.61 -12.01 -0.54
N VAL A 46 -12.39 -11.75 -1.06
CA VAL A 46 -11.61 -12.74 -1.84
C VAL A 46 -11.22 -13.93 -0.97
N GLN A 47 -10.71 -13.70 0.24
CA GLN A 47 -10.34 -14.77 1.17
C GLN A 47 -11.55 -15.59 1.59
N MET A 48 -12.66 -14.94 1.95
CA MET A 48 -13.90 -15.61 2.35
C MET A 48 -14.51 -16.45 1.23
N ALA A 49 -14.33 -16.05 -0.02
CA ALA A 49 -14.76 -16.81 -1.18
C ALA A 49 -13.80 -17.98 -1.54
N GLY A 50 -12.73 -18.19 -0.78
CA GLY A 50 -11.78 -19.29 -1.01
C GLY A 50 -10.94 -19.14 -2.28
N LEU A 51 -10.78 -17.91 -2.79
CA LEU A 51 -10.12 -17.67 -4.08
C LEU A 51 -8.59 -17.73 -3.98
N GLY A 52 -8.03 -17.66 -2.77
CA GLY A 52 -6.60 -17.78 -2.50
C GLY A 52 -6.06 -16.69 -1.57
N PHE A 53 -4.74 -16.52 -1.58
CA PHE A 53 -4.03 -15.53 -0.77
C PHE A 53 -4.37 -14.11 -1.22
N SER A 54 -4.58 -13.22 -0.25
CA SER A 54 -4.77 -11.79 -0.51
C SER A 54 -3.87 -10.93 0.36
N LEU A 55 -3.31 -9.86 -0.20
CA LEU A 55 -2.51 -8.87 0.52
C LEU A 55 -2.86 -7.45 0.07
N VAL A 56 -2.94 -6.55 1.05
CA VAL A 56 -3.10 -5.12 0.82
C VAL A 56 -1.92 -4.38 1.43
N GLU A 57 -1.07 -3.80 0.58
CA GLU A 57 0.02 -2.90 0.99
C GLU A 57 -0.55 -1.49 1.21
N VAL A 58 -0.34 -0.92 2.39
CA VAL A 58 -0.89 0.41 2.75
C VAL A 58 0.25 1.39 3.00
N LEU A 59 0.38 2.38 2.12
CA LEU A 59 1.29 3.51 2.31
C LEU A 59 0.72 4.47 3.35
N SER A 60 1.42 4.58 4.47
CA SER A 60 1.09 5.46 5.59
C SER A 60 2.29 6.32 5.95
N THR A 61 2.06 7.61 6.19
CA THR A 61 3.09 8.54 6.65
C THR A 61 3.33 8.37 8.15
N CYS A 62 4.60 8.34 8.57
CA CYS A 62 4.98 8.48 9.98
C CYS A 62 5.85 9.75 10.13
N PRO A 63 5.24 10.94 10.27
CA PRO A 63 5.96 12.22 10.26
C PRO A 63 7.08 12.27 11.32
N THR A 64 6.84 11.67 12.49
CA THR A 64 7.81 11.57 13.58
C THR A 64 9.09 10.86 13.16
N ASN A 65 8.98 9.70 12.48
CA ASN A 65 10.15 8.93 12.06
C ASN A 65 10.88 9.58 10.88
N TRP A 66 10.17 10.35 10.06
CA TRP A 66 10.75 11.05 8.92
C TRP A 66 11.31 12.43 9.27
N GLY A 67 11.09 12.93 10.50
CA GLY A 67 11.51 14.27 10.90
C GLY A 67 10.83 15.38 10.07
N LEU A 68 9.64 15.10 9.53
CA LEU A 68 8.86 16.01 8.70
C LEU A 68 7.62 16.49 9.43
N SER A 69 7.13 17.69 9.11
CA SER A 69 5.78 18.05 9.52
C SER A 69 4.73 17.14 8.84
N PRO A 70 3.52 16.99 9.40
CA PRO A 70 2.49 16.16 8.80
C PRO A 70 2.19 16.48 7.32
N LEU A 71 2.18 17.77 6.95
CA LEU A 71 1.92 18.19 5.57
C LEU A 71 3.10 17.89 4.63
N GLU A 72 4.33 18.03 5.10
CA GLU A 72 5.53 17.68 4.31
C GLU A 72 5.62 16.17 4.10
N ALA A 73 5.29 15.37 5.11
CA ALA A 73 5.28 13.92 5.01
C ALA A 73 4.29 13.42 3.92
N VAL A 74 3.10 14.04 3.83
CA VAL A 74 2.13 13.74 2.78
C VAL A 74 2.70 14.04 1.39
N LYS A 75 3.26 15.24 1.19
CA LYS A 75 3.89 15.63 -0.09
C LYS A 75 5.07 14.73 -0.45
N TRP A 76 5.88 14.37 0.53
CA TRP A 76 7.02 13.48 0.32
C TRP A 76 6.55 12.10 -0.14
N LEU A 77 5.52 11.53 0.49
CA LEU A 77 4.93 10.25 0.09
C LEU A 77 4.37 10.31 -1.34
N GLU A 78 3.65 11.38 -1.68
CA GLU A 78 3.11 11.60 -3.04
C GLU A 78 4.21 11.61 -4.11
N ASN A 79 5.33 12.28 -3.85
CA ASN A 79 6.41 12.42 -4.82
C ASN A 79 7.35 11.21 -4.89
N ASN A 80 7.54 10.49 -3.78
CA ASN A 80 8.60 9.48 -3.66
C ASN A 80 8.10 8.05 -3.51
N MET A 81 6.82 7.81 -3.17
CA MET A 81 6.31 6.46 -2.91
C MET A 81 5.11 6.08 -3.78
N ILE A 82 4.28 7.03 -4.20
CA ILE A 82 3.14 6.78 -5.11
C ILE A 82 3.56 6.38 -6.53
N PRO A 83 4.64 6.92 -7.12
CA PRO A 83 5.06 6.52 -8.48
C PRO A 83 5.60 5.09 -8.60
N TYR A 84 5.89 4.44 -7.46
CA TYR A 84 6.43 3.08 -7.39
C TYR A 84 5.35 2.03 -7.27
#